data_AF-A0A4U9I4B8-F1
#
_entry.id   AF-A0A4U9I4B8-F1
#
_cell.length_a   1.000
_cell.length_b   1.000
_cell.length_c   1.000
_cell.angle_alpha   90.00
_cell.angle_beta   90.00
_cell.angle_gamma   90.00
#
_symmetry.space_group_name_H-M   'P 1'
#
loop_
_entity.id
_entity.type
_entity.pdbx_description
1 polymer ?
#
loop_
_entity_poly.entity_id
_entity_poly.type
_entity_poly.pdbx_seq_one_letter_code
_entity_poly.pdbx_strand_id
1 'polypeptide(L)' 'MARRGVKFEAEDEVRVLHAGDAVNIPAQCRHRVEWTDPEEPTVWLAVFYGDVNKERNDGTDSP' A
#
# COMPACT_ATOMS: atom_id res chain seq x y z
N MET A 1 21.55 6.29 6.38
CA MET A 1 20.23 6.66 5.86
C MET A 1 19.38 5.41 5.94
N ALA A 2 18.30 5.43 6.72
CA ALA A 2 17.38 4.31 6.88
C ALA A 2 16.94 3.72 5.55
N ARG A 3 17.01 2.41 5.40
CA ARG A 3 16.47 1.73 4.23
C ARG A 3 15.45 0.67 4.63
N ARG A 4 14.49 0.44 3.75
CA ARG A 4 13.49 -0.62 3.90
C ARG A 4 13.09 -1.18 2.55
N GLY A 5 12.79 -2.48 2.53
CA GLY A 5 12.52 -3.22 1.29
C GLY A 5 11.08 -3.70 1.22
N VAL A 6 10.41 -3.40 0.11
CA VAL A 6 9.10 -3.99 -0.22
C VAL A 6 9.24 -4.87 -1.46
N LYS A 7 8.65 -6.06 -1.39
CA LYS A 7 8.64 -7.05 -2.46
C LYS A 7 7.22 -7.23 -2.98
N PHE A 8 7.06 -7.06 -4.29
CA PHE A 8 5.83 -7.41 -5.01
C PHE A 8 5.97 -8.82 -5.57
N GLU A 9 4.88 -9.59 -5.56
CA GLU A 9 4.89 -10.96 -6.12
C GLU A 9 5.19 -10.97 -7.62
N ALA A 10 4.78 -9.93 -8.34
CA ALA A 10 4.96 -9.81 -9.78
C ALA A 10 6.34 -9.26 -10.20
N GLU A 11 7.22 -8.94 -9.26
CA GLU A 11 8.53 -8.35 -9.53
C GLU A 11 9.64 -9.24 -8.99
N ASP A 12 10.73 -9.43 -9.74
CA ASP A 12 11.89 -10.22 -9.31
C ASP A 12 12.82 -9.46 -8.36
N GLU A 13 12.73 -8.14 -8.33
CA GLU A 13 13.55 -7.28 -7.49
C GLU A 13 12.80 -6.75 -6.26
N VAL A 14 13.53 -6.41 -5.21
CA VAL A 14 13.00 -5.71 -4.04
C VAL A 14 13.11 -4.21 -4.29
N ARG A 15 12.02 -3.46 -4.07
CA ARG A 15 12.06 -2.00 -4.12
C ARG A 15 12.60 -1.46 -2.80
N VAL A 16 13.65 -0.65 -2.88
CA VAL A 16 14.27 0.03 -1.74
C VAL A 16 13.63 1.39 -1.55
N LEU A 17 13.24 1.69 -0.31
CA LEU A 17 12.65 2.96 0.11
C LEU A 17 13.48 3.57 1.24
N HIS A 18 13.65 4.89 1.19
CA HIS A 18 14.22 5.72 2.25
C HIS A 18 13.12 6.42 3.05
N ALA A 19 13.45 6.98 4.22
CA ALA A 19 12.48 7.75 5.01
C ALA A 19 11.86 8.88 4.17
N GLY A 20 10.53 8.95 4.14
CA GLY A 20 9.77 9.89 3.30
C GLY A 20 9.39 9.36 1.91
N ASP A 21 10.06 8.31 1.40
CA ASP A 21 9.68 7.69 0.12
C ASP A 21 8.31 6.99 0.21
N ALA A 22 7.57 7.05 -0.89
CA ALA A 22 6.29 6.38 -1.06
C ALA A 22 6.28 5.52 -2.32
N VAL A 23 5.48 4.46 -2.30
CA VAL A 23 5.24 3.58 -3.45
C VAL A 23 3.74 3.37 -3.60
N ASN A 24 3.25 3.48 -4.83
CA ASN A 24 1.87 3.11 -5.13
C ASN A 24 1.78 1.60 -5.31
N ILE A 25 0.78 0.98 -4.66
CA ILE A 25 0.49 -0.45 -4.75
C ILE A 25 -0.82 -0.58 -5.52
N PRO A 26 -0.79 -1.06 -6.78
CA PRO A 26 -2.01 -1.21 -7.56
C PRO A 26 -2.97 -2.21 -6.90
N ALA A 27 -4.26 -2.09 -7.25
CA ALA A 27 -5.28 -3.00 -6.76
C ALA A 27 -4.93 -4.45 -7.09
N GLN A 28 -5.29 -5.36 -6.18
CA GLN A 28 -5.06 -6.80 -6.32
C GLN A 28 -3.58 -7.21 -6.44
N CYS A 29 -2.64 -6.33 -6.10
CA CYS A 29 -1.22 -6.66 -6.04
C CYS A 29 -0.83 -7.21 -4.65
N ARG A 30 -0.38 -8.46 -4.62
CA ARG A 30 0.23 -9.05 -3.42
C ARG A 30 1.63 -8.50 -3.24
N HIS A 31 1.90 -8.05 -2.03
CA HIS A 31 3.15 -7.45 -1.62
C HIS A 31 3.45 -7.79 -0.17
N ARG A 32 4.72 -7.73 0.20
CA ARG A 32 5.18 -7.90 1.58
C ARG A 32 6.36 -6.98 1.86
N VAL A 33 6.53 -6.63 3.13
CA VAL A 33 7.80 -6.07 3.60
C VAL A 33 8.81 -7.21 3.62
N GLU A 34 9.87 -7.09 2.82
CA GLU A 34 10.93 -8.11 2.78
C GLU A 34 11.89 -7.92 3.96
N TRP A 35 12.20 -6.67 4.30
CA TRP A 35 13.08 -6.30 5.41
C TRP A 35 12.91 -4.83 5.81
N THR A 36 13.28 -4.53 7.06
CA THR A 36 13.40 -3.18 7.63
C THR A 36 14.83 -2.94 8.10
N ASP A 37 15.18 -1.70 8.40
CA ASP A 37 16.49 -1.39 8.98
C ASP A 37 16.62 -2.04 10.37
N PRO A 38 17.72 -2.77 10.66
CA PRO A 38 17.91 -3.37 11.98
C PRO A 38 18.41 -2.38 13.05
N GLU A 39 18.97 -1.24 12.65
CA GLU A 39 19.57 -0.27 13.58
C GLU A 39 18.56 0.77 14.06
N GLU A 40 17.46 0.97 13.33
CA GLU A 40 16.44 1.98 13.66
C GLU A 40 15.00 1.47 13.46
N PRO A 41 14.06 1.82 14.37
CA PRO A 41 12.66 1.47 14.21
C PRO A 41 12.06 1.99 12.90
N THR A 42 11.37 1.13 12.17
CA THR A 42 10.71 1.48 10.90
C THR A 42 9.20 1.51 11.06
N VAL A 43 8.57 2.64 10.75
CA VAL A 43 7.10 2.78 10.69
C VAL A 43 6.67 2.86 9.23
N TRP A 44 5.64 2.08 8.87
CA TRP A 44 5.01 2.11 7.55
C TRP A 44 3.62 2.73 7.65
N LEU A 45 3.34 3.72 6.80
CA LEU A 45 2.01 4.30 6.66
C LEU A 45 1.36 3.78 5.38
N ALA A 46 0.27 3.02 5.53
CA ALA A 46 -0.54 2.58 4.40
C ALA A 46 -1.78 3.49 4.28
N VAL A 47 -1.95 4.12 3.12
CA VAL A 47 -3.12 4.94 2.81
C VAL A 47 -3.89 4.24 1.69
N PHE A 48 -5.10 3.78 1.99
CA PHE A 48 -6.01 3.22 1.01
C PHE A 48 -6.91 4.34 0.48
N TYR A 49 -6.92 4.54 -0.83
CA TYR A 49 -7.72 5.56 -1.49
C TYR A 49 -8.48 4.96 -2.68
N GLY A 50 -9.66 5.51 -2.94
CA GLY A 50 -10.63 4.98 -3.91
C GLY A 50 -12.02 5.53 -3.63
N ASP A 51 -13.01 5.12 -4.43
CA ASP A 51 -14.37 5.65 -4.32
C ASP A 51 -15.08 5.11 -3.07
N VAL A 52 -15.30 5.97 -2.09
CA VAL A 52 -15.99 5.67 -0.82
C VAL A 52 -17.52 5.64 -0.98
N ASN A 53 -18.05 6.06 -2.14
CA ASN A 53 -19.48 6.20 -2.42
C ASN A 53 -20.04 5.03 -3.24
N LYS A 54 -19.78 3.79 -2.82
CA LYS A 54 -20.61 2.67 -3.27
C LYS A 54 -21.82 2.56 -2.34
N GLU A 55 -22.99 2.85 -2.90
CA GLU A 55 -24.34 2.64 -2.34
C GLU A 55 -24.86 3.66 -1.30
N ARG A 56 -25.46 4.73 -1.82
CA ARG A 56 -26.75 5.22 -1.31
C ARG A 56 -27.57 5.69 -2.49
N ASN A 57 -28.16 4.74 -3.22
CA ASN A 57 -29.26 4.93 -4.19
C ASN A 57 -29.82 3.55 -4.55
N ASP A 58 -30.29 2.80 -3.54
CA ASP A 58 -31.40 1.86 -3.76
C ASP A 58 -32.63 2.73 -3.92
N GLY A 59 -32.93 3.09 -5.17
CA GLY A 59 -34.10 3.85 -5.57
C GLY A 59 -35.31 2.95 -5.74
N THR A 60 -35.66 2.13 -4.74
CA THR A 60 -36.93 1.41 -4.71
C THR A 60 -37.90 2.06 -3.73
N ASP A 61 -38.20 3.34 -3.95
CA ASP A 61 -39.51 3.89 -3.60
C ASP A 61 -40.17 4.25 -4.94
N SER A 62 -40.79 3.23 -5.53
CA SER A 62 -41.76 3.40 -6.62
C SER A 62 -43.14 3.67 -6.01
N PRO A 63 -43.99 4.44 -6.71
CA PRO A 63 -45.09 5.22 -6.12
C PRO A 63 -46.20 4.42 -5.45
#